data_AF-A0A2G2W329-F1
#
_entry.id   AF-A0A2G2W329-F1
#
_cell.length_a   1.000
_cell.length_b   1.000
_cell.length_c   1.000
_cell.angle_alpha   90.00
_cell.angle_beta   90.00
_cell.angle_gamma   90.00
#
_symmetry.space_group_name_H-M   'P 1'
#
loop_
_entity.id
_entity.type
_entity.pdbx_description
1 polymer ?
#
loop_
_entity_poly.entity_id
_entity_poly.type
_entity_poly.pdbx_seq_one_letter_code
_entity_poly.pdbx_strand_id
1 'polypeptide(L)'
;MASRVSDEASGLYDLFMTSIPAGLPWVLIGKVYIPINCGDEFHWVLVVVVLKERRIRVYDSMSQRRYSGSSSEIQKLVKILPTFVDISGFLNQKVRTDWLTIDAYRDKMGNPFDVQYVEGIAQQTIGSMDCSLFVAIYAEYLSDGLQVPNDGLDVGLLCKRYAALLWKYEEAKA
;
A
#
# COMPACT_ATOMS: atom_id res chain seq x y z
N MET A 1 18.58 -15.28 -24.45
CA MET A 1 18.10 -15.66 -23.09
C MET A 1 18.21 -14.44 -22.18
N ALA A 2 17.44 -13.40 -22.51
CA ALA A 2 17.50 -12.09 -21.85
C ALA A 2 16.09 -11.49 -21.91
N SER A 3 15.21 -11.92 -20.99
CA SER A 3 13.82 -11.42 -20.95
C SER A 3 13.14 -11.62 -19.59
N ARG A 4 13.90 -11.78 -18.48
CA ARG A 4 13.33 -11.95 -17.13
C ARG A 4 13.72 -10.84 -16.13
N VAL A 5 14.71 -10.01 -16.46
CA VAL A 5 15.24 -8.98 -15.56
C VAL A 5 14.55 -7.61 -15.78
N SER A 6 13.82 -7.45 -16.88
CA SER A 6 13.08 -6.21 -17.19
C SER A 6 11.75 -6.10 -16.43
N ASP A 7 11.13 -7.22 -16.06
CA ASP A 7 9.84 -7.24 -15.36
C ASP A 7 9.98 -6.87 -13.87
N GLU A 8 11.03 -7.34 -13.19
CA GLU A 8 11.23 -7.06 -11.75
C GLU A 8 11.54 -5.58 -11.45
N ALA A 9 12.12 -4.86 -12.42
CA ALA A 9 12.36 -3.43 -12.26
C ALA A 9 11.03 -2.66 -12.39
N SER A 10 10.08 -3.13 -13.21
CA SER A 10 8.79 -2.46 -13.43
C SER A 10 7.94 -2.34 -12.17
N GLY A 11 7.94 -3.36 -11.30
CA GLY A 11 7.14 -3.39 -10.07
C GLY A 11 7.50 -2.29 -9.06
N LEU A 12 8.78 -1.88 -9.01
CA LEU A 12 9.25 -0.88 -8.05
C LEU A 12 9.09 0.56 -8.54
N TYR A 13 9.11 0.80 -9.86
CA TYR A 13 8.78 2.11 -10.44
C TYR A 13 7.28 2.42 -10.32
N ASP A 14 6.43 1.40 -10.39
CA ASP A 14 4.99 1.50 -10.18
C ASP A 14 4.63 1.89 -8.73
N LEU A 15 5.48 1.50 -7.78
CA LEU A 15 5.16 1.57 -6.35
C LEU A 15 5.43 2.94 -5.69
N PHE A 16 6.44 3.68 -6.16
CA PHE A 16 6.89 4.87 -5.42
C PHE A 16 6.77 6.22 -6.14
N MET A 17 6.68 6.32 -7.47
CA MET A 17 6.49 7.65 -8.10
C MET A 17 5.85 7.68 -9.49
N THR A 18 5.58 6.57 -10.20
CA THR A 18 5.04 6.67 -11.57
C THR A 18 4.07 5.55 -11.97
N SER A 19 3.03 5.29 -11.19
CA SER A 19 1.75 4.83 -11.76
C SER A 19 0.59 4.97 -10.76
N ILE A 20 0.30 6.21 -10.37
CA ILE A 20 -1.07 6.61 -10.70
C ILE A 20 -1.02 6.72 -12.21
N PRO A 21 -1.61 5.82 -13.00
CA PRO A 21 -1.72 6.05 -14.42
C PRO A 21 -2.32 7.44 -14.60
N ALA A 22 -1.48 8.41 -14.97
CA ALA A 22 -1.88 9.79 -15.10
C ALA A 22 -2.84 9.83 -16.29
N GLY A 23 -4.13 9.74 -15.99
CA GLY A 23 -5.20 9.64 -16.99
C GLY A 23 -6.11 8.40 -16.90
N LEU A 24 -5.83 7.38 -16.08
CA LEU A 24 -6.88 6.39 -15.80
C LEU A 24 -7.88 7.00 -14.81
N PRO A 25 -9.19 6.88 -15.08
CA PRO A 25 -10.18 7.31 -14.11
C PRO A 25 -9.97 6.48 -12.84
N TRP A 26 -9.95 7.16 -11.69
CA TRP A 26 -9.80 6.56 -10.37
C TRP A 26 -10.75 5.35 -10.17
N VAL A 27 -11.88 5.30 -10.88
CA VAL A 27 -12.86 4.19 -10.93
C VAL A 27 -12.26 2.79 -11.22
N LEU A 28 -11.08 2.71 -11.85
CA LEU A 28 -10.41 1.43 -12.16
C LEU A 28 -9.47 0.97 -11.03
N ILE A 29 -9.18 1.82 -10.05
CA ILE A 29 -8.26 1.52 -8.94
C ILE A 29 -9.01 0.75 -7.86
N GLY A 30 -8.72 -0.55 -7.73
CA GLY A 30 -9.33 -1.42 -6.70
C GLY A 30 -8.65 -1.35 -5.33
N LYS A 31 -7.35 -1.02 -5.31
CA LYS A 31 -6.49 -0.95 -4.12
C LYS A 31 -5.62 0.30 -4.18
N VAL A 32 -5.50 1.01 -3.07
CA VAL A 32 -4.62 2.18 -2.92
C VAL A 32 -3.59 1.89 -1.83
N TYR A 33 -2.30 2.06 -2.15
CA TYR A 33 -1.19 1.86 -1.22
C TYR A 33 -0.73 3.22 -0.69
N ILE A 34 -0.69 3.36 0.63
CA ILE A 34 -0.37 4.61 1.33
C ILE A 34 0.66 4.31 2.41
N PRO A 35 1.94 4.70 2.22
CA PRO A 35 2.90 4.68 3.31
C PRO A 35 2.57 5.81 4.29
N ILE A 36 2.38 5.47 5.57
CA ILE A 36 2.10 6.41 6.66
C ILE A 36 3.28 6.42 7.62
N ASN A 37 3.80 7.62 7.89
CA ASN A 37 4.77 7.84 8.96
C ASN A 37 4.01 8.13 10.26
N CYS A 38 4.16 7.24 11.24
CA CYS A 38 3.61 7.37 12.58
C CYS A 38 4.59 8.20 13.43
N GLY A 39 4.12 9.37 13.89
CA GLY A 39 4.96 10.47 14.41
C GLY A 39 5.73 10.21 15.70
N ASP A 40 5.58 9.03 16.30
CA ASP A 40 6.12 8.75 17.62
C ASP A 40 7.59 8.28 17.54
N GLU A 41 8.04 7.67 16.41
CA GLU A 41 9.35 6.99 16.34
C GLU A 41 9.98 6.88 14.92
N PHE A 42 9.63 7.75 13.95
CA PHE A 42 10.00 7.54 12.52
C PHE A 42 9.56 6.18 11.98
N HIS A 43 8.43 5.68 12.49
CA HIS A 43 7.92 4.37 12.14
C HIS A 43 7.03 4.46 10.92
N TRP A 44 7.35 3.68 9.89
CA TRP A 44 6.56 3.63 8.66
C TRP A 44 5.68 2.39 8.63
N VAL A 45 4.42 2.60 8.28
CA VAL A 45 3.40 1.56 8.15
C VAL A 45 2.80 1.64 6.75
N LEU A 46 2.57 0.48 6.12
CA LEU A 46 1.88 0.43 4.84
C LEU A 46 0.37 0.27 5.08
N VAL A 47 -0.41 1.23 4.59
CA VAL A 47 -1.87 1.14 4.57
C VAL A 47 -2.36 0.82 3.17
N VAL A 48 -3.19 -0.21 3.07
CA VAL A 48 -3.83 -0.64 1.82
C VAL A 48 -5.34 -0.43 1.92
N VAL A 49 -5.85 0.53 1.16
CA VAL A 49 -7.29 0.79 1.06
C VAL A 49 -7.87 -0.03 -0.07
N VAL A 50 -8.71 -1.01 0.27
CA VAL A 50 -9.47 -1.81 -0.69
C VAL A 50 -10.86 -1.18 -0.84
N LEU A 51 -11.01 -0.29 -1.81
CA LEU A 51 -12.20 0.54 -2.00
C LEU A 51 -13.46 -0.31 -2.22
N LYS A 52 -13.33 -1.41 -2.97
CA LYS A 52 -14.43 -2.35 -3.26
C LYS A 52 -14.97 -3.03 -2.00
N GLU A 53 -14.08 -3.36 -1.08
CA GLU A 53 -14.39 -4.06 0.16
C GLU A 53 -14.73 -3.09 1.31
N ARG A 54 -14.54 -1.77 1.11
CA ARG A 54 -14.49 -0.75 2.17
C ARG A 54 -13.62 -1.19 3.35
N ARG A 55 -12.43 -1.72 3.03
CA ARG A 55 -11.49 -2.23 4.03
C ARG A 55 -10.16 -1.50 3.96
N ILE A 56 -9.62 -1.18 5.12
CA ILE A 56 -8.28 -0.65 5.31
C ILE A 56 -7.45 -1.77 5.94
N ARG A 57 -6.42 -2.25 5.24
CA ARG A 57 -5.47 -3.22 5.76
C ARG A 57 -4.20 -2.51 6.16
N VAL A 58 -3.74 -2.74 7.39
CA VAL A 58 -2.55 -2.10 7.96
C VAL A 58 -1.46 -3.17 8.08
N TYR A 59 -0.36 -2.94 7.39
CA TYR A 59 0.83 -3.80 7.40
C TYR A 59 1.92 -3.09 8.21
N ASP A 60 2.17 -3.61 9.41
CA ASP A 60 3.12 -3.06 10.35
C ASP A 60 4.28 -4.04 10.55
N SER A 61 5.51 -3.58 10.31
CA SER A 61 6.73 -4.38 10.50
C SER A 61 7.16 -4.50 11.95
N MET A 62 6.64 -3.65 12.85
CA MET A 62 6.98 -3.73 14.27
C MET A 62 6.23 -4.87 14.96
N SER A 63 6.95 -5.59 15.82
CA SER A 63 6.37 -6.69 16.58
C SER A 63 5.25 -6.17 17.50
N GLN A 64 4.08 -6.78 17.39
CA GLN A 64 2.82 -6.44 18.06
C GLN A 64 2.90 -6.32 19.60
N ARG A 65 3.99 -6.77 20.23
CA ARG A 65 4.22 -6.68 21.68
C ARG A 65 4.40 -5.26 22.22
N ARG A 66 4.61 -4.24 21.38
CA ARG A 66 4.85 -2.85 21.82
C ARG A 66 3.79 -1.83 21.42
N TYR A 67 2.91 -2.12 20.46
CA TYR A 67 1.92 -1.17 19.99
C TYR A 67 0.50 -1.65 20.29
N SER A 68 -0.06 -1.10 21.36
CA SER A 68 -1.48 -1.26 21.71
C SER A 68 -2.31 -0.28 20.88
N GLY A 69 -2.87 -0.75 19.77
CA GLY A 69 -3.95 -0.05 19.08
C GLY A 69 -3.52 1.05 18.12
N SER A 70 -4.45 1.38 17.22
CA SER A 70 -4.19 2.18 16.02
C SER A 70 -3.49 3.51 16.27
N SER A 71 -2.43 3.76 15.50
CA SER A 71 -1.75 5.06 15.50
C SER A 71 -2.74 6.20 15.24
N SER A 72 -2.43 7.39 15.77
CA SER A 72 -3.29 8.57 15.63
C SER A 72 -3.52 8.92 14.15
N GLU A 73 -2.52 8.65 13.31
CA GLU A 73 -2.49 8.85 11.87
C GLU A 73 -3.46 7.93 11.15
N ILE A 74 -3.47 6.64 11.49
CA ILE A 74 -4.43 5.67 10.93
C ILE A 74 -5.85 6.07 11.33
N GLN A 75 -6.06 6.47 12.59
CA GLN A 75 -7.38 6.93 13.05
C GLN A 75 -7.84 8.21 12.33
N LYS A 76 -6.94 9.15 12.05
CA LYS A 76 -7.24 10.33 11.23
C LYS A 76 -7.60 9.92 9.80
N LEU A 77 -6.83 9.01 9.19
CA LEU A 77 -7.11 8.49 7.85
C LEU A 77 -8.51 7.85 7.78
N VAL A 78 -8.83 6.96 8.72
CA VAL A 78 -10.13 6.28 8.80
C VAL A 78 -11.29 7.27 8.86
N LYS A 79 -11.11 8.39 9.56
CA LYS A 79 -12.15 9.43 9.68
C LYS A 79 -12.32 10.26 8.40
N ILE A 80 -11.23 10.62 7.72
CA ILE A 80 -11.30 11.50 6.53
C ILE A 80 -11.63 10.73 5.26
N LEU A 81 -11.25 9.45 5.18
CA LEU A 81 -11.32 8.66 3.96
C LEU A 81 -12.75 8.52 3.41
N PRO A 82 -13.79 8.23 4.22
CA PRO A 82 -15.17 8.21 3.72
C PRO A 82 -15.59 9.54 3.08
N THR A 83 -15.30 10.66 3.76
CA THR A 83 -15.63 12.00 3.28
C THR A 83 -14.88 12.36 2.00
N PHE A 84 -13.60 12.00 1.91
CA PHE A 84 -12.80 12.22 0.70
C PHE A 84 -13.34 11.43 -0.50
N VAL A 85 -13.66 10.15 -0.30
CA VAL A 85 -14.23 9.28 -1.35
C VAL A 85 -15.61 9.80 -1.80
N ASP A 86 -16.40 10.36 -0.89
CA ASP A 86 -17.71 10.96 -1.21
C ASP A 86 -17.57 12.28 -1.98
N ILE A 87 -16.78 13.24 -1.48
CA ILE A 87 -16.56 14.56 -2.09
C ILE A 87 -15.89 14.45 -3.46
N SER A 88 -14.94 13.52 -3.63
CA SER A 88 -14.27 13.31 -4.92
C SER A 88 -15.24 12.87 -6.03
N GLY A 89 -16.48 12.53 -5.69
CA GLY A 89 -17.46 12.00 -6.63
C GLY A 89 -17.05 10.64 -7.17
N PHE A 90 -16.08 9.96 -6.53
CA PHE A 90 -15.53 8.68 -6.96
C PHE A 90 -16.63 7.63 -7.17
N LEU A 91 -17.59 7.57 -6.24
CA LEU A 91 -18.74 6.67 -6.31
C LEU A 91 -19.90 7.24 -7.13
N ASN A 92 -19.89 8.55 -7.41
CA ASN A 92 -20.95 9.29 -8.09
C ASN A 92 -20.66 9.58 -9.57
N GLN A 93 -19.49 9.21 -10.10
CA GLN A 93 -19.19 9.38 -11.52
C GLN A 93 -20.12 8.50 -12.36
N LYS A 94 -21.19 9.14 -12.85
CA LYS A 94 -22.09 8.69 -13.93
C LYS A 94 -21.36 8.57 -15.28
N VAL A 95 -20.17 7.97 -15.31
CA VAL A 95 -19.62 7.45 -16.56
C VAL A 95 -20.30 6.12 -16.80
N ARG A 96 -21.25 6.18 -17.72
CA ARG A 96 -22.10 5.15 -18.29
C ARG A 96 -21.39 3.80 -18.50
N THR A 97 -21.17 3.02 -17.45
CA THR A 97 -20.98 1.56 -17.49
C THR A 97 -21.31 0.97 -16.11
N ASP A 98 -22.53 0.44 -15.99
CA ASP A 98 -22.95 -0.65 -15.09
C ASP A 98 -22.60 -0.69 -13.59
N TRP A 99 -22.02 0.35 -12.98
CA TRP A 99 -21.76 0.33 -11.52
C TRP A 99 -23.04 0.36 -10.67
N LEU A 100 -24.10 1.03 -11.15
CA LEU A 100 -25.42 1.03 -10.50
C LEU A 100 -26.10 -0.36 -10.51
N THR A 101 -25.59 -1.27 -11.33
CA THR A 101 -26.07 -2.66 -11.46
C THR A 101 -25.23 -3.62 -10.59
N ILE A 102 -24.09 -3.17 -10.06
CA ILE A 102 -23.28 -3.91 -9.08
C ILE A 102 -23.83 -3.60 -7.68
N ASP A 103 -24.82 -4.39 -7.28
CA ASP A 103 -25.51 -4.39 -5.98
C ASP A 103 -24.58 -4.24 -4.76
N ALA A 104 -23.31 -4.64 -4.89
CA ALA A 104 -22.31 -4.64 -3.82
C ALA A 104 -21.89 -3.24 -3.29
N TYR A 105 -22.09 -2.14 -4.03
CA TYR A 105 -21.69 -0.79 -3.59
C TYR A 105 -22.85 0.05 -3.06
N ARG A 106 -24.06 -0.15 -3.59
CA ARG A 106 -25.24 0.70 -3.30
C ARG A 106 -25.56 0.72 -1.81
N ASP A 107 -25.48 -0.43 -1.15
CA ASP A 107 -25.85 -0.57 0.26
C ASP A 107 -24.70 -0.21 1.22
N LYS A 108 -23.51 0.13 0.68
CA LYS A 108 -22.30 0.38 1.47
C LYS A 108 -21.82 1.84 1.48
N MET A 109 -22.45 2.74 0.72
CA MET A 109 -21.99 4.14 0.60
C MET A 109 -21.91 4.88 1.95
N GLY A 110 -22.83 4.60 2.89
CA GLY A 110 -22.86 5.20 4.23
C GLY A 110 -22.02 4.48 5.30
N ASN A 111 -21.44 3.32 5.01
CA ASN A 111 -20.76 2.51 6.02
C ASN A 111 -19.32 2.99 6.24
N PRO A 112 -18.80 3.01 7.48
CA PRO A 112 -17.37 3.28 7.71
C PRO A 112 -16.49 2.23 7.02
N PHE A 113 -15.19 2.53 6.87
CA PHE A 113 -14.22 1.53 6.44
C PHE A 113 -13.83 0.65 7.62
N ASP A 114 -13.82 -0.68 7.41
CA ASP A 114 -13.32 -1.63 8.41
C ASP A 114 -11.79 -1.59 8.43
N VAL A 115 -11.20 -1.53 9.64
CA VAL A 115 -9.74 -1.53 9.81
C VAL A 115 -9.29 -2.92 10.24
N GLN A 116 -8.33 -3.48 9.51
CA GLN A 116 -7.72 -4.77 9.79
C GLN A 116 -6.21 -4.64 9.87
N TYR A 117 -5.62 -5.05 11.00
CA TYR A 117 -4.18 -5.24 11.12
C TYR A 117 -3.81 -6.61 10.58
N VAL A 118 -2.80 -6.65 9.72
CA VAL A 118 -2.32 -7.90 9.12
C VAL A 118 -1.28 -8.51 10.05
N GLU A 119 -1.57 -9.72 10.52
CA GLU A 119 -0.68 -10.49 11.39
C GLU A 119 0.03 -11.60 10.62
N GLY A 120 1.06 -12.20 11.24
CA GLY A 120 1.78 -13.32 10.65
C GLY A 120 2.57 -12.96 9.40
N ILE A 121 3.03 -11.71 9.31
CA ILE A 121 3.93 -11.22 8.27
C ILE A 121 5.34 -11.09 8.84
N ALA A 122 6.34 -11.04 7.95
CA ALA A 122 7.73 -10.77 8.31
C ALA A 122 7.79 -9.54 9.21
N GLN A 123 8.59 -9.58 10.29
CA GLN A 123 8.71 -8.45 11.22
C GLN A 123 10.17 -8.05 11.35
N GLN A 124 10.39 -6.76 11.54
CA GLN A 124 11.73 -6.24 11.81
C GLN A 124 12.16 -6.63 13.23
N THR A 125 13.47 -6.74 13.43
CA THR A 125 14.03 -6.98 14.76
C THR A 125 13.85 -5.75 15.64
N ILE A 126 13.74 -5.96 16.96
CA ILE A 126 13.59 -4.87 17.92
C ILE A 126 14.80 -3.94 17.83
N GLY A 127 14.55 -2.63 17.65
CA GLY A 127 15.60 -1.61 17.52
C GLY A 127 16.15 -1.43 16.10
N SER A 128 15.65 -2.18 15.12
CA SER A 128 15.94 -1.94 13.70
C SER A 128 15.27 -0.64 13.20
N MET A 129 15.96 0.06 12.29
CA MET A 129 15.45 1.25 11.59
C MET A 129 14.95 0.92 10.16
N ASP A 130 14.71 -0.36 9.87
CA ASP A 130 14.42 -0.84 8.51
C ASP A 130 12.92 -0.76 8.13
N CYS A 131 12.07 -0.13 8.95
CA CYS A 131 10.61 -0.08 8.72
C CYS A 131 10.23 0.43 7.32
N SER A 132 10.97 1.41 6.78
CA SER A 132 10.77 1.93 5.43
C SER A 132 11.06 0.88 4.34
N LEU A 133 12.10 0.06 4.54
CA LEU A 133 12.42 -1.05 3.65
C LEU A 133 11.34 -2.12 3.69
N PHE A 134 10.85 -2.47 4.88
CA PHE A 134 9.73 -3.40 5.03
C PHE A 134 8.47 -2.89 4.32
N VAL A 135 8.13 -1.61 4.45
CA VAL A 135 7.01 -0.98 3.72
C VAL A 135 7.16 -1.12 2.21
N ALA A 136 8.36 -0.87 1.67
CA ALA A 136 8.63 -1.02 0.24
C ALA A 136 8.44 -2.47 -0.22
N ILE A 137 8.96 -3.43 0.56
CA ILE A 137 8.84 -4.86 0.25
C ILE A 137 7.40 -5.33 0.31
N TYR A 138 6.66 -4.97 1.35
CA TYR A 138 5.25 -5.36 1.45
C TYR A 138 4.46 -4.85 0.25
N ALA A 139 4.70 -3.60 -0.13
CA ALA A 139 4.02 -3.00 -1.24
C ALA A 139 4.42 -3.70 -2.58
N GLU A 140 5.69 -4.11 -2.75
CA GLU A 140 6.16 -4.90 -3.89
C GLU A 140 5.48 -6.29 -3.98
N TYR A 141 5.44 -7.05 -2.87
CA TYR A 141 4.73 -8.34 -2.85
C TYR A 141 3.24 -8.18 -3.19
N LEU A 142 2.60 -7.16 -2.62
CA LEU A 142 1.17 -6.94 -2.82
C LEU A 142 0.83 -6.40 -4.21
N SER A 143 1.74 -5.63 -4.84
CA SER A 143 1.57 -5.20 -6.24
C SER A 143 1.60 -6.40 -7.19
N ASP A 144 2.45 -7.39 -6.90
CA ASP A 144 2.53 -8.64 -7.66
C ASP A 144 1.35 -9.60 -7.35
N GLY A 145 0.42 -9.20 -6.48
CA GLY A 145 -0.70 -10.01 -6.05
C GLY A 145 -0.30 -11.16 -5.10
N LEU A 146 0.93 -11.15 -4.60
CA LEU A 146 1.46 -12.13 -3.67
C LEU A 146 1.05 -11.81 -2.23
N GLN A 147 1.12 -12.83 -1.37
CA GLN A 147 1.03 -12.63 0.06
C GLN A 147 2.38 -12.20 0.61
N VAL A 148 2.36 -11.32 1.61
CA VAL A 148 3.58 -10.94 2.32
C VAL A 148 4.11 -12.19 3.07
N PRO A 149 5.41 -12.52 2.94
CA PRO A 149 6.01 -13.66 3.63
C PRO A 149 5.89 -13.54 5.15
N ASN A 150 5.91 -14.67 5.85
CA ASN A 150 5.86 -14.73 7.31
C ASN A 150 7.23 -15.00 7.96
N ASP A 151 8.22 -15.36 7.14
CA ASP A 151 9.61 -15.58 7.52
C ASP A 151 10.42 -14.29 7.51
N GLY A 152 11.63 -14.34 8.06
CA GLY A 152 12.51 -13.18 8.11
C GLY A 152 12.96 -12.75 6.71
N LEU A 153 12.93 -11.45 6.44
CA LEU A 153 13.49 -10.88 5.21
C LEU A 153 14.99 -10.64 5.38
N ASP A 154 15.79 -11.00 4.37
CA ASP A 154 17.21 -10.63 4.31
C ASP A 154 17.36 -9.14 3.93
N VAL A 155 17.27 -8.28 4.95
CA VAL A 155 17.43 -6.83 4.85
C VAL A 155 18.71 -6.45 4.10
N GLY A 156 19.81 -7.15 4.35
CA GLY A 156 21.11 -6.84 3.74
C GLY A 156 21.11 -7.08 2.23
N LEU A 157 20.50 -8.17 1.78
CA LEU A 157 20.30 -8.46 0.36
C LEU A 157 19.34 -7.45 -0.30
N LEU A 158 18.23 -7.14 0.38
CA LEU A 158 17.22 -6.23 -0.14
C LEU A 158 17.75 -4.80 -0.29
N CYS A 159 18.51 -4.29 0.69
CA CYS A 159 19.19 -2.99 0.59
C CYS A 159 20.10 -2.92 -0.65
N LYS A 160 20.88 -3.97 -0.92
CA LYS A 160 21.74 -4.03 -2.12
C LYS A 160 20.92 -4.01 -3.41
N ARG A 161 19.79 -4.74 -3.44
CA ARG A 161 18.89 -4.76 -4.59
C ARG A 161 18.31 -3.36 -4.87
N TYR A 162 17.74 -2.70 -3.86
CA TYR A 162 17.17 -1.36 -4.03
C TYR A 162 18.23 -0.32 -4.38
N ALA A 163 19.42 -0.37 -3.77
CA ALA A 163 20.51 0.52 -4.14
C ALA A 163 20.92 0.36 -5.61
N ALA A 164 21.01 -0.89 -6.09
CA ALA A 164 21.33 -1.18 -7.49
C ALA A 164 20.21 -0.72 -8.45
N LEU A 165 18.94 -0.84 -8.05
CA LEU A 165 17.80 -0.37 -8.85
C LEU A 165 17.75 1.15 -8.94
N LEU A 166 17.96 1.85 -7.82
CA LEU A 166 18.04 3.31 -7.78
C LEU A 166 19.18 3.83 -8.65
N TRP A 167 20.36 3.21 -8.56
CA TRP A 167 21.50 3.56 -9.39
C TRP A 167 21.19 3.43 -10.89
N LYS A 168 20.61 2.31 -11.31
CA LYS A 168 20.21 2.09 -12.71
C LYS A 168 19.18 3.11 -13.20
N TYR A 169 18.28 3.54 -12.32
CA TYR A 169 17.29 4.55 -12.65
C TYR A 169 17.93 5.93 -12.89
N GLU A 170 18.88 6.31 -12.05
CA GLU A 170 19.66 7.54 -12.24
C GLU A 170 20.43 7.51 -13.56
N GLU A 171 21.08 6.38 -13.89
CA GLU A 171 21.75 6.19 -15.18
C GLU A 171 20.80 6.32 -16.38
N ALA A 172 19.58 5.79 -16.27
CA ALA A 172 18.60 5.84 -17.36
C ALA A 172 17.97 7.23 -17.57
N LYS A 173 18.06 8.11 -16.58
CA LYS A 173 17.52 9.48 -16.61
C LYS A 173 18.56 10.56 -16.91
N ALA A 174 19.85 10.22 -16.84
CA ALA A 174 20.96 11.08 -17.26
C ALA A 174 21.05 11.15 -18.79
#